data_AF-A0A410V4J9-F1
#
_entry.id   AF-A0A410V4J9-F1
#
_cell.length_a   1.000
_cell.length_b   1.000
_cell.length_c   1.000
_cell.angle_alpha   90.00
_cell.angle_beta   90.00
_cell.angle_gamma   90.00
#
_symmetry.space_group_name_H-M   'P 1'
#
loop_
_entity.id
_entity.type
_entity.pdbx_description
1 polymer ?
#
loop_
_entity_poly.entity_id
_entity_poly.type
_entity_poly.pdbx_seq_one_letter_code
_entity_poly.pdbx_strand_id
1 'polypeptide(L)'
;MQRSVWLACKLSSPAVLIVLIWGVLLALVAVGPIDYPGQPSTAVLVIVGIGLASFLLAYRGGGFLFDVGFARRPEMPALSAAMLNRVVAGTSLVGIAGIALMALDRTVLSGVNNASYSELLRCAPGLISFIEIKRTPILYLGYVTFSFGFVSLILFLLKGEVIKGWAAALAQLSVISPVGYAVLYSGRFPILLAMLLMLSTMLIRVSQGHRLLPAGHHLLLKVMIALGLFVLYSSWVWSSRQNFCIQLTPLISELEGKQRQANPLVATQTPEPPTQQAPSSPAAPPTARAPAQPPTGPQAAPATTPPAPVEGISGTDLSKKMADAAAVPSAASSQTNTAASVLAIMLEAWNVKPRGYVASALDAGYLSPQAALIGLSSFFYLTHGVRTIDIGWQARDRFSPQRGIYEVGVLSPILRVFFPQVQQVSIMEAELKSTGIYGFFPTAWLAAFIDFGMIGAIVYILLWGAVAGWSATGARRSDLLTPQLLLIFVISSILLSPVQGPLGIANAALVLGSLLIVGLIVDGWPRFAKRADPVAA
;
A
#
# COMPACT_ATOMS: atom_id res chain seq x y z
N MET A 1 -5.85 -1.19 -35.16
CA MET A 1 -4.57 -1.30 -34.41
C MET A 1 -3.93 0.06 -34.12
N GLN A 2 -3.85 1.01 -35.07
CA GLN A 2 -3.25 2.34 -34.81
C GLN A 2 -3.95 3.14 -33.69
N ARG A 3 -5.29 3.16 -33.63
CA ARG A 3 -6.04 3.86 -32.56
C ARG A 3 -5.76 3.32 -31.15
N SER A 4 -5.68 1.99 -31.00
CA SER A 4 -5.41 1.36 -29.70
C SER A 4 -3.98 1.61 -29.23
N VAL A 5 -3.01 1.62 -30.15
CA VAL A 5 -1.62 2.01 -29.85
C VAL A 5 -1.57 3.48 -29.43
N TRP A 6 -2.25 4.37 -30.14
CA TRP A 6 -2.30 5.80 -29.78
C TRP A 6 -2.90 6.02 -28.39
N LEU A 7 -4.01 5.36 -28.07
CA LEU A 7 -4.65 5.44 -26.75
C LEU A 7 -3.69 4.93 -25.65
N ALA A 8 -3.05 3.78 -25.87
CA ALA A 8 -2.09 3.21 -24.94
C ALA A 8 -0.88 4.13 -24.73
N CYS A 9 -0.35 4.78 -25.78
CA CYS A 9 0.72 5.78 -25.67
C CYS A 9 0.32 7.01 -24.85
N LYS A 10 -0.94 7.43 -24.93
CA LYS A 10 -1.46 8.54 -24.13
C LYS A 10 -1.66 8.13 -22.68
N LEU A 11 -2.24 6.95 -22.44
CA LEU A 11 -2.47 6.40 -21.09
C LEU A 11 -1.17 5.98 -20.39
N SER A 12 -0.11 5.64 -21.13
CA SER A 12 1.21 5.37 -20.56
C SER A 12 1.98 6.63 -20.15
N SER A 13 1.44 7.83 -20.40
CA SER A 13 2.00 9.07 -19.87
C SER A 13 1.61 9.23 -18.40
N PRO A 14 2.56 9.23 -17.45
CA PRO A 14 2.27 9.41 -16.03
C PRO A 14 1.49 10.71 -15.74
N ALA A 15 1.80 11.79 -16.46
CA ALA A 15 1.12 13.07 -16.35
C ALA A 15 -0.37 13.00 -16.71
N VAL A 16 -0.72 12.31 -17.80
CA VAL A 16 -2.14 12.15 -18.20
C VAL A 16 -2.84 11.21 -17.22
N LEU A 17 -2.17 10.11 -16.85
CA LEU A 17 -2.75 9.09 -16.00
C LEU A 17 -3.08 9.61 -14.60
N ILE A 18 -2.18 10.37 -13.96
CA ILE A 18 -2.42 10.87 -12.60
C ILE A 18 -3.60 11.85 -12.56
N VAL A 19 -3.70 12.73 -13.56
CA VAL A 19 -4.83 13.68 -13.67
C VAL A 19 -6.14 12.93 -13.92
N LEU A 20 -6.12 11.92 -14.80
CA LEU A 20 -7.31 11.12 -15.09
C LEU A 20 -7.78 10.34 -13.87
N ILE A 21 -6.88 9.63 -13.17
CA ILE A 21 -7.21 8.81 -12.01
C ILE A 21 -7.78 9.67 -10.87
N TRP A 22 -7.14 10.80 -10.55
CA TRP A 22 -7.63 11.69 -9.51
C TRP A 22 -8.90 12.43 -9.93
N GLY A 23 -9.04 12.83 -11.20
CA GLY A 23 -10.27 13.41 -11.72
C GLY A 23 -11.46 12.46 -11.63
N VAL A 24 -11.27 11.20 -12.05
CA VAL A 24 -12.30 10.15 -11.94
C VAL A 24 -12.62 9.87 -10.47
N LEU A 25 -11.62 9.78 -9.60
CA LEU A 25 -11.85 9.57 -8.16
C LEU A 25 -12.71 10.68 -7.55
N LEU A 26 -12.35 11.95 -7.80
CA LEU A 26 -13.09 13.10 -7.28
C LEU A 26 -14.52 13.14 -7.82
N ALA A 27 -14.72 12.81 -9.10
CA ALA A 27 -16.04 12.67 -9.69
C ALA A 27 -16.84 11.54 -9.02
N LEU A 28 -16.23 10.36 -8.82
CA LEU A 28 -16.86 9.24 -8.12
C LEU A 28 -17.26 9.61 -6.70
N VAL A 29 -16.43 10.31 -5.93
CA VAL A 29 -16.81 10.79 -4.58
C VAL A 29 -17.98 11.79 -4.66
N ALA A 30 -17.98 12.67 -5.65
CA ALA A 30 -19.00 13.69 -5.81
C ALA A 30 -20.39 13.13 -6.16
N VAL A 31 -20.48 12.08 -7.00
CA VAL A 31 -21.76 11.53 -7.49
C VAL A 31 -22.08 10.12 -6.98
N GLY A 32 -21.10 9.43 -6.40
CA GLY A 32 -21.18 8.02 -6.05
C GLY A 32 -22.12 7.70 -4.89
N PRO A 33 -22.30 6.42 -4.56
CA PRO A 33 -23.35 5.91 -3.69
C PRO A 33 -23.19 6.25 -2.21
N ILE A 34 -22.05 6.79 -1.81
CA ILE A 34 -21.73 7.12 -0.41
C ILE A 34 -21.77 8.64 -0.23
N ASP A 35 -22.44 9.06 0.83
CA ASP A 35 -22.39 10.40 1.37
C ASP A 35 -21.28 10.47 2.42
N TYR A 36 -20.24 11.21 2.08
CA TYR A 36 -19.10 11.45 2.95
C TYR A 36 -19.32 12.78 3.67
N PRO A 37 -19.31 12.80 5.02
CA PRO A 37 -19.47 14.04 5.76
C PRO A 37 -18.45 15.09 5.30
N GLY A 38 -18.95 16.25 4.84
CA GLY A 38 -18.13 17.41 4.48
C GLY A 38 -17.35 17.34 3.16
N GLN A 39 -17.72 16.46 2.21
CA GLN A 39 -16.84 16.14 1.06
C GLN A 39 -17.39 16.36 -0.37
N PRO A 40 -16.48 16.62 -1.34
CA PRO A 40 -15.06 16.96 -1.12
C PRO A 40 -14.94 18.39 -0.56
N SER A 41 -14.17 18.59 0.52
CA SER A 41 -13.97 19.92 1.08
C SER A 41 -13.10 20.77 0.14
N THR A 42 -13.28 22.09 0.17
CA THR A 42 -12.48 23.01 -0.65
C THR A 42 -10.99 22.85 -0.38
N ALA A 43 -10.61 22.60 0.88
CA ALA A 43 -9.22 22.35 1.26
C ALA A 43 -8.65 21.11 0.57
N VAL A 44 -9.41 19.99 0.53
CA VAL A 44 -8.96 18.78 -0.17
C VAL A 44 -8.79 19.04 -1.67
N LEU A 45 -9.72 19.75 -2.31
CA LEU A 45 -9.60 20.10 -3.73
C LEU A 45 -8.34 20.94 -4.01
N VAL A 46 -8.04 21.91 -3.14
CA VAL A 46 -6.83 22.74 -3.25
C VAL A 46 -5.56 21.89 -3.05
N ILE A 47 -5.51 21.03 -2.04
CA ILE A 47 -4.36 20.16 -1.77
C ILE A 47 -4.09 19.23 -2.95
N VAL A 48 -5.12 18.55 -3.44
CA VAL A 48 -5.00 17.64 -4.61
C VAL A 48 -4.60 18.43 -5.85
N GLY A 49 -5.21 19.61 -6.09
CA GLY A 49 -4.87 20.48 -7.21
C GLY A 49 -3.41 20.93 -7.20
N ILE A 50 -2.90 21.40 -6.06
CA ILE A 50 -1.49 21.80 -5.89
C ILE A 50 -0.56 20.60 -6.06
N GLY A 51 -0.92 19.43 -5.51
CA GLY A 51 -0.15 18.20 -5.65
C GLY A 51 -0.03 17.76 -7.11
N LEU A 52 -1.15 17.75 -7.85
CA LEU A 52 -1.17 17.47 -9.29
C LEU A 52 -0.33 18.48 -10.08
N ALA A 53 -0.50 19.78 -9.83
CA ALA A 53 0.27 20.81 -10.52
C ALA A 53 1.79 20.67 -10.28
N SER A 54 2.19 20.41 -9.03
CA SER A 54 3.58 20.19 -8.63
C SER A 54 4.16 18.94 -9.31
N PHE A 55 3.42 17.83 -9.31
CA PHE A 55 3.81 16.61 -10.00
C PHE A 55 4.01 16.86 -11.50
N LEU A 56 3.09 17.56 -12.16
CA LEU A 56 3.16 17.85 -13.60
C LEU A 56 4.34 18.76 -13.96
N LEU A 57 4.61 19.77 -13.13
CA LEU A 57 5.76 20.65 -13.30
C LEU A 57 7.07 19.85 -13.21
N ALA A 58 7.21 19.05 -12.15
CA ALA A 58 8.40 18.23 -11.96
C ALA A 58 8.53 17.12 -13.01
N TYR A 59 7.42 16.55 -13.50
CA TYR A 59 7.40 15.62 -14.63
C TYR A 59 8.06 16.21 -15.88
N ARG A 60 7.77 17.47 -16.21
CA ARG A 60 8.47 18.15 -17.31
C ARG A 60 9.96 18.34 -17.02
N GLY A 61 10.29 18.74 -15.79
CA GLY A 61 11.69 18.90 -15.34
C GLY A 61 12.49 17.60 -15.43
N GLY A 62 11.92 16.47 -15.00
CA GLY A 62 12.55 15.16 -15.08
C GLY A 62 12.84 14.70 -16.50
N GLY A 63 11.91 14.96 -17.44
CA GLY A 63 12.14 14.69 -18.86
C GLY A 63 13.29 15.53 -19.43
N PHE A 64 13.33 16.83 -19.08
CA PHE A 64 14.43 17.71 -19.46
C PHE A 64 15.78 17.23 -18.90
N LEU A 65 15.83 16.80 -17.62
CA LEU A 65 17.05 16.26 -17.01
C LEU A 65 17.56 14.99 -17.72
N PHE A 66 16.65 14.12 -18.18
CA PHE A 66 17.02 12.97 -19.00
C PHE A 66 17.66 13.41 -20.32
N ASP A 67 17.03 14.37 -21.01
CA ASP A 67 17.50 14.85 -22.31
C ASP A 67 18.88 15.52 -22.23
N VAL A 68 19.12 16.34 -21.21
CA VAL A 68 20.40 17.02 -21.02
C VAL A 68 21.50 16.02 -20.61
N GLY A 69 21.21 15.09 -19.69
CA GLY A 69 22.23 14.23 -19.07
C GLY A 69 22.49 12.90 -19.78
N PHE A 70 21.50 12.34 -20.48
CA PHE A 70 21.55 10.97 -21.00
C PHE A 70 21.32 10.87 -22.51
N ALA A 71 20.54 11.75 -23.13
CA ALA A 71 20.28 11.64 -24.57
C ALA A 71 21.53 11.83 -25.44
N ARG A 72 22.60 12.44 -24.89
CA ARG A 72 23.89 12.62 -25.57
C ARG A 72 24.85 11.45 -25.42
N ARG A 73 24.48 10.38 -24.69
CA ARG A 73 25.36 9.22 -24.52
C ARG A 73 25.32 8.36 -25.78
N PRO A 74 26.46 7.78 -26.19
CA PRO A 74 26.50 6.84 -27.32
C PRO A 74 25.54 5.67 -27.07
N GLU A 75 24.96 5.15 -28.15
CA GLU A 75 24.06 4.00 -28.10
C GLU A 75 24.69 2.88 -27.28
N MET A 76 23.97 2.44 -26.25
CA MET A 76 24.44 1.31 -25.44
C MET A 76 24.27 0.03 -26.25
N PRO A 77 25.23 -0.90 -26.18
CA PRO A 77 25.11 -2.18 -26.87
C PRO A 77 23.83 -2.90 -26.41
N ALA A 78 23.15 -3.54 -27.35
CA ALA A 78 21.96 -4.32 -27.07
C ALA A 78 22.26 -5.41 -26.01
N LEU A 79 21.33 -5.60 -25.08
CA LEU A 79 21.44 -6.61 -24.03
C LEU A 79 21.50 -8.02 -24.63
N SER A 80 22.52 -8.80 -24.23
CA SER A 80 22.64 -10.17 -24.70
C SER A 80 21.54 -11.06 -24.09
N ALA A 81 20.98 -11.96 -24.90
CA ALA A 81 19.95 -12.89 -24.43
C ALA A 81 20.44 -13.77 -23.27
N ALA A 82 21.71 -14.18 -23.31
CA ALA A 82 22.32 -14.99 -22.25
C ALA A 82 22.34 -14.24 -20.91
N MET A 83 22.73 -12.97 -20.91
CA MET A 83 22.74 -12.14 -19.71
C MET A 83 21.32 -11.96 -19.15
N LEU A 84 20.36 -11.63 -20.02
CA LEU A 84 18.98 -11.43 -19.59
C LEU A 84 18.37 -12.70 -18.99
N ASN A 85 18.59 -13.87 -19.61
CA ASN A 85 18.16 -15.16 -19.06
C ASN A 85 18.78 -15.44 -17.68
N ARG A 86 20.08 -15.13 -17.47
CA ARG A 86 20.75 -15.29 -16.17
C ARG A 86 20.16 -14.38 -15.10
N VAL A 87 19.94 -13.10 -15.42
CA VAL A 87 19.37 -12.13 -14.48
C VAL A 87 17.95 -12.54 -14.09
N VAL A 88 17.12 -12.92 -15.06
CA VAL A 88 15.75 -13.38 -14.81
C VAL A 88 15.74 -14.65 -13.97
N ALA A 89 16.58 -15.64 -14.27
CA ALA A 89 16.69 -16.85 -13.46
C ALA A 89 17.16 -16.53 -12.03
N GLY A 90 18.21 -15.73 -11.86
CA GLY A 90 18.74 -15.36 -10.55
C GLY A 90 17.71 -14.60 -9.69
N THR A 91 17.06 -13.59 -10.26
CA THR A 91 16.02 -12.82 -9.56
C THR A 91 14.79 -13.67 -9.21
N SER A 92 14.41 -14.62 -10.08
CA SER A 92 13.36 -15.60 -9.78
C SER A 92 13.71 -16.46 -8.57
N LEU A 93 14.91 -17.04 -8.57
CA LEU A 93 15.38 -17.91 -7.49
C LEU A 93 15.47 -17.17 -6.17
N VAL A 94 15.99 -15.93 -6.17
CA VAL A 94 16.03 -15.06 -4.97
C VAL A 94 14.63 -14.75 -4.47
N GLY A 95 13.69 -14.43 -5.37
CA GLY A 95 12.30 -14.17 -5.00
C GLY A 95 11.59 -15.39 -4.38
N ILE A 96 11.77 -16.57 -4.99
CA ILE A 96 11.21 -17.84 -4.52
C ILE A 96 11.82 -18.25 -3.18
N ALA A 97 13.15 -18.15 -3.04
CA ALA A 97 13.84 -18.39 -1.78
C ALA A 97 13.33 -17.43 -0.69
N GLY A 98 13.17 -16.15 -1.03
CA GLY A 98 12.66 -15.15 -0.09
C GLY A 98 11.29 -15.51 0.48
N ILE A 99 10.33 -15.87 -0.38
CA ILE A 99 9.01 -16.27 0.10
C ILE A 99 9.03 -17.61 0.86
N ALA A 100 9.91 -18.55 0.50
CA ALA A 100 10.10 -19.80 1.23
C ALA A 100 10.68 -19.56 2.64
N LEU A 101 11.63 -18.64 2.78
CA LEU A 101 12.17 -18.23 4.09
C LEU A 101 11.10 -17.60 4.96
N MET A 102 10.25 -16.74 4.39
CA MET A 102 9.11 -16.17 5.10
C MET A 102 8.10 -17.23 5.54
N ALA A 103 7.79 -18.19 4.66
CA ALA A 103 6.90 -19.28 4.98
C ALA A 103 7.48 -20.15 6.10
N LEU A 104 8.74 -20.56 6.00
CA LEU A 104 9.46 -21.37 6.99
C LEU A 104 9.46 -20.69 8.36
N ASP A 105 9.85 -19.42 8.42
CA ASP A 105 9.85 -18.67 9.68
C ASP A 105 8.45 -18.67 10.30
N ARG A 106 7.44 -18.31 9.50
CA ARG A 106 6.08 -18.18 10.00
C ARG A 106 5.41 -19.50 10.36
N THR A 107 5.65 -20.58 9.66
CA THR A 107 4.98 -21.87 9.89
C THR A 107 5.72 -22.76 10.88
N VAL A 108 7.05 -22.65 10.95
CA VAL A 108 7.89 -23.55 11.75
C VAL A 108 8.52 -22.83 12.94
N LEU A 109 9.07 -21.62 12.74
CA LEU A 109 9.90 -20.97 13.77
C LEU A 109 9.10 -20.06 14.72
N SER A 110 8.07 -19.38 14.24
CA SER A 110 7.28 -18.44 15.06
C SER A 110 6.23 -19.12 15.94
N GLY A 111 5.86 -20.38 15.67
CA GLY A 111 4.93 -21.16 16.51
C GLY A 111 3.47 -20.66 16.54
N VAL A 112 3.04 -19.84 15.58
CA VAL A 112 1.69 -19.26 15.52
C VAL A 112 0.92 -19.77 14.31
N ASN A 113 -0.35 -20.15 14.50
CA ASN A 113 -1.24 -20.45 13.38
C ASN A 113 -1.49 -19.17 12.55
N ASN A 114 -0.92 -19.14 11.34
CA ASN A 114 -0.75 -17.91 10.56
C ASN A 114 -2.05 -17.24 10.13
N ALA A 115 -3.05 -18.02 9.75
CA ALA A 115 -4.31 -17.48 9.24
C ALA A 115 -5.00 -16.67 10.35
N SER A 116 -5.28 -17.30 11.48
CA SER A 116 -6.01 -16.72 12.60
C SER A 116 -5.28 -15.50 13.17
N TYR A 117 -3.97 -15.57 13.40
CA TYR A 117 -3.25 -14.41 13.95
C TYR A 117 -3.29 -13.19 13.02
N SER A 118 -3.12 -13.40 11.71
CA SER A 118 -3.17 -12.31 10.75
C SER A 118 -4.56 -11.66 10.62
N GLU A 119 -5.61 -12.44 10.85
CA GLU A 119 -6.99 -11.95 10.91
C GLU A 119 -7.24 -11.19 12.22
N LEU A 120 -6.75 -11.69 13.35
CA LEU A 120 -6.86 -11.03 14.65
C LEU A 120 -6.21 -9.64 14.64
N LEU A 121 -5.01 -9.52 14.08
CA LEU A 121 -4.33 -8.22 13.97
C LEU A 121 -5.12 -7.19 13.15
N ARG A 122 -6.06 -7.62 12.31
CA ARG A 122 -6.91 -6.71 11.53
C ARG A 122 -8.20 -6.36 12.25
N CYS A 123 -8.75 -7.27 13.05
CA CYS A 123 -9.91 -7.00 13.88
C CYS A 123 -9.54 -6.15 15.10
N ALA A 124 -8.38 -6.40 15.69
CA ALA A 124 -7.91 -5.78 16.91
C ALA A 124 -6.43 -5.36 16.79
N PRO A 125 -6.11 -4.39 15.92
CA PRO A 125 -4.73 -3.95 15.70
C PRO A 125 -4.06 -3.39 16.97
N GLY A 126 -4.85 -2.94 17.97
CA GLY A 126 -4.35 -2.53 19.29
C GLY A 126 -3.66 -3.63 20.09
N LEU A 127 -3.97 -4.90 19.81
CA LEU A 127 -3.37 -6.05 20.49
C LEU A 127 -1.99 -6.43 19.96
N ILE A 128 -1.50 -5.79 18.88
CA ILE A 128 -0.23 -6.18 18.25
C ILE A 128 0.98 -6.07 19.18
N SER A 129 0.96 -5.13 20.12
CA SER A 129 2.02 -4.94 21.12
C SER A 129 1.86 -5.86 22.34
N PHE A 130 0.65 -6.40 22.56
CA PHE A 130 0.35 -7.31 23.66
C PHE A 130 0.68 -8.77 23.32
N ILE A 131 0.76 -9.10 22.02
CA ILE A 131 1.03 -10.46 21.55
C ILE A 131 2.51 -10.58 21.20
N GLU A 132 3.24 -11.34 21.99
CA GLU A 132 4.66 -11.57 21.77
C GLU A 132 4.87 -12.63 20.67
N ILE A 133 5.29 -12.19 19.49
CA ILE A 133 5.72 -13.09 18.41
C ILE A 133 7.22 -13.05 18.27
N LYS A 134 7.84 -14.23 18.42
CA LYS A 134 9.24 -14.45 18.08
C LYS A 134 9.42 -14.27 16.56
N ARG A 135 10.10 -13.18 16.19
CA ARG A 135 10.52 -12.90 14.81
C ARG A 135 12.00 -13.25 14.68
N THR A 136 12.35 -14.12 13.75
CA THR A 136 13.76 -14.46 13.53
C THR A 136 14.38 -13.59 12.43
N PRO A 137 15.72 -13.47 12.37
CA PRO A 137 16.40 -12.82 11.24
C PRO A 137 16.03 -13.39 9.86
N ILE A 138 15.62 -14.65 9.79
CA ILE A 138 15.22 -15.33 8.55
C ILE A 138 14.00 -14.65 7.92
N LEU A 139 13.06 -14.17 8.73
CA LEU A 139 11.89 -13.43 8.25
C LEU A 139 12.29 -12.16 7.51
N TYR A 140 13.23 -11.39 8.06
CA TYR A 140 13.70 -10.14 7.50
C TYR A 140 14.50 -10.34 6.22
N LEU A 141 15.33 -11.40 6.17
CA LEU A 141 15.98 -11.81 4.94
C LEU A 141 14.95 -12.17 3.85
N GLY A 142 13.88 -12.88 4.24
CA GLY A 142 12.74 -13.16 3.38
C GLY A 142 12.06 -11.89 2.86
N TYR A 143 11.80 -10.90 3.72
CA TYR A 143 11.24 -9.60 3.31
C TYR A 143 12.11 -8.87 2.29
N VAL A 144 13.44 -8.85 2.45
CA VAL A 144 14.31 -8.16 1.50
C VAL A 144 14.33 -8.87 0.14
N THR A 145 14.27 -10.20 0.14
CA THR A 145 14.50 -11.02 -1.06
C THR A 145 13.24 -11.37 -1.84
N PHE A 146 12.06 -11.49 -1.22
CA PHE A 146 10.83 -11.89 -1.94
C PHE A 146 10.47 -10.92 -3.08
N SER A 147 10.77 -9.62 -2.91
CA SER A 147 10.47 -8.56 -3.86
C SER A 147 11.08 -8.78 -5.25
N PHE A 148 12.19 -9.52 -5.35
CA PHE A 148 12.82 -9.88 -6.63
C PHE A 148 11.92 -10.77 -7.52
N GLY A 149 10.95 -11.48 -6.94
CA GLY A 149 9.95 -12.23 -7.71
C GLY A 149 9.06 -11.33 -8.57
N PHE A 150 8.75 -10.11 -8.11
CA PHE A 150 8.03 -9.12 -8.91
C PHE A 150 8.87 -8.65 -10.09
N VAL A 151 10.15 -8.39 -9.85
CA VAL A 151 11.10 -7.93 -10.88
C VAL A 151 11.24 -8.97 -11.98
N SER A 152 11.43 -10.24 -11.61
CA SER A 152 11.53 -11.33 -12.59
C SER A 152 10.29 -11.42 -13.49
N LEU A 153 9.09 -11.36 -12.90
CA LEU A 153 7.83 -11.36 -13.64
C LEU A 153 7.75 -10.18 -14.62
N ILE A 154 8.11 -8.97 -14.16
CA ILE A 154 8.12 -7.76 -14.98
C ILE A 154 9.11 -7.88 -16.14
N LEU A 155 10.34 -8.36 -15.88
CA LEU A 155 11.36 -8.54 -16.91
C LEU A 155 10.93 -9.54 -17.98
N PHE A 156 10.35 -10.66 -17.55
CA PHE A 156 9.80 -11.63 -18.48
C PHE A 156 8.66 -11.06 -19.32
N LEU A 157 7.74 -10.31 -18.71
CA LEU A 157 6.70 -9.65 -19.48
C LEU A 157 7.28 -8.63 -20.46
N LEU A 158 8.25 -7.82 -20.04
CA LEU A 158 8.84 -6.76 -20.86
C LEU A 158 9.70 -7.31 -22.01
N LYS A 159 10.43 -8.40 -21.81
CA LYS A 159 11.42 -8.94 -22.77
C LYS A 159 11.22 -10.43 -23.10
N GLY A 160 10.01 -10.94 -22.96
CA GLY A 160 9.70 -12.37 -23.11
C GLY A 160 9.94 -12.96 -24.50
N GLU A 161 10.10 -12.13 -25.53
CA GLU A 161 10.53 -12.57 -26.86
C GLU A 161 11.98 -13.10 -26.87
N VAL A 162 12.81 -12.57 -25.98
CA VAL A 162 14.24 -12.89 -25.88
C VAL A 162 14.50 -13.94 -24.79
N ILE A 163 13.71 -13.91 -23.71
CA ILE A 163 13.82 -14.84 -22.58
C ILE A 163 13.15 -16.17 -22.93
N LYS A 164 13.90 -17.28 -22.89
CA LYS A 164 13.42 -18.60 -23.35
C LYS A 164 13.76 -19.70 -22.34
N GLY A 165 13.11 -20.85 -22.52
CA GLY A 165 13.38 -22.07 -21.75
C GLY A 165 13.12 -21.92 -20.25
N TRP A 166 14.05 -22.41 -19.43
CA TRP A 166 13.92 -22.44 -17.97
C TRP A 166 13.82 -21.05 -17.33
N ALA A 167 14.49 -20.04 -17.87
CA ALA A 167 14.40 -18.67 -17.33
C ALA A 167 12.97 -18.12 -17.46
N ALA A 168 12.30 -18.37 -18.59
CA ALA A 168 10.90 -17.99 -18.78
C ALA A 168 9.95 -18.74 -17.84
N ALA A 169 10.20 -20.04 -17.61
CA ALA A 169 9.41 -20.84 -16.68
C ALA A 169 9.57 -20.35 -15.23
N LEU A 170 10.80 -20.10 -14.79
CA LEU A 170 11.10 -19.57 -13.46
C LEU A 170 10.50 -18.18 -13.23
N ALA A 171 10.51 -17.32 -14.25
CA ALA A 171 9.89 -15.99 -14.15
C ALA A 171 8.37 -16.06 -13.96
N GLN A 172 7.72 -16.99 -14.65
CA GLN A 172 6.28 -17.24 -14.47
C GLN A 172 5.99 -17.85 -13.09
N LEU A 173 6.83 -18.79 -12.63
CA LEU A 173 6.73 -19.38 -11.31
C LEU A 173 6.94 -18.36 -10.19
N SER A 174 7.70 -17.28 -10.45
CA SER A 174 7.96 -16.21 -9.49
C SER A 174 6.71 -15.48 -9.02
N VAL A 175 5.56 -15.67 -9.69
CA VAL A 175 4.24 -15.22 -9.18
C VAL A 175 3.89 -15.81 -7.81
N ILE A 176 4.50 -16.95 -7.44
CA ILE A 176 4.39 -17.53 -6.09
C ILE A 176 4.88 -16.54 -5.02
N SER A 177 5.82 -15.64 -5.33
CA SER A 177 6.28 -14.64 -4.35
C SER A 177 5.16 -13.67 -3.91
N PRO A 178 4.54 -12.86 -4.81
CA PRO A 178 3.42 -12.00 -4.43
C PRO A 178 2.22 -12.77 -3.86
N VAL A 179 1.89 -13.93 -4.44
CA VAL A 179 0.74 -14.75 -4.00
C VAL A 179 0.99 -15.36 -2.63
N GLY A 180 2.16 -15.95 -2.41
CA GLY A 180 2.57 -16.51 -1.13
C GLY A 180 2.63 -15.43 -0.06
N TYR A 181 3.15 -14.24 -0.37
CA TYR A 181 3.16 -13.13 0.58
C TYR A 181 1.74 -12.67 0.92
N ALA A 182 0.83 -12.60 -0.05
CA ALA A 182 -0.58 -12.35 0.20
C ALA A 182 -1.19 -13.41 1.14
N VAL A 183 -1.00 -14.69 0.85
CA VAL A 183 -1.56 -15.80 1.65
C VAL A 183 -0.99 -15.82 3.07
N LEU A 184 0.33 -15.69 3.26
CA LEU A 184 0.98 -15.71 4.58
C LEU A 184 0.51 -14.58 5.51
N TYR A 185 0.06 -13.45 4.96
CA TYR A 185 -0.41 -12.28 5.71
C TYR A 185 -1.92 -12.06 5.57
N SER A 186 -2.62 -13.06 5.02
CA SER A 186 -4.01 -13.02 4.57
C SER A 186 -4.36 -11.81 3.69
N GLY A 187 -3.39 -11.07 3.15
CA GLY A 187 -3.60 -9.80 2.46
C GLY A 187 -3.99 -9.94 0.99
N ARG A 188 -4.55 -8.87 0.41
CA ARG A 188 -4.90 -8.82 -1.03
C ARG A 188 -4.01 -7.88 -1.86
N PHE A 189 -3.46 -6.86 -1.22
CA PHE A 189 -2.64 -5.84 -1.87
C PHE A 189 -1.40 -6.34 -2.62
N PRO A 190 -0.69 -7.39 -2.16
CA PRO A 190 0.47 -7.91 -2.91
C PRO A 190 0.10 -8.47 -4.28
N ILE A 191 -1.03 -9.19 -4.37
CA ILE A 191 -1.56 -9.70 -5.65
C ILE A 191 -2.05 -8.52 -6.51
N LEU A 192 -2.77 -7.57 -5.90
CA LEU A 192 -3.21 -6.35 -6.61
C LEU A 192 -2.03 -5.57 -7.20
N LEU A 193 -0.96 -5.37 -6.42
CA LEU A 193 0.26 -4.71 -6.87
C LEU A 193 0.90 -5.47 -8.04
N ALA A 194 1.02 -6.80 -7.95
CA ALA A 194 1.51 -7.62 -9.05
C ALA A 194 0.65 -7.45 -10.32
N MET A 195 -0.67 -7.46 -10.20
CA MET A 195 -1.58 -7.24 -11.32
C MET A 195 -1.41 -5.87 -11.96
N LEU A 196 -1.27 -4.82 -11.15
CA LEU A 196 -1.05 -3.47 -11.66
C LEU A 196 0.32 -3.33 -12.32
N LEU A 197 1.37 -3.96 -11.78
CA LEU A 197 2.68 -4.02 -12.43
C LEU A 197 2.61 -4.75 -13.78
N MET A 198 1.86 -5.85 -13.87
CA MET A 198 1.63 -6.53 -15.14
C MET A 198 0.90 -5.62 -16.14
N LEU A 199 -0.18 -4.94 -15.71
CA LEU A 199 -0.93 -3.99 -16.54
C LEU A 199 -0.05 -2.83 -17.02
N SER A 200 0.74 -2.23 -16.13
CA SER A 200 1.70 -1.17 -16.45
C SER A 200 2.75 -1.65 -17.46
N THR A 201 3.25 -2.88 -17.31
CA THR A 201 4.18 -3.49 -18.27
C THR A 201 3.54 -3.67 -19.64
N MET A 202 2.29 -4.15 -19.69
CA MET A 202 1.52 -4.28 -20.93
C MET A 202 1.32 -2.92 -21.62
N LEU A 203 0.97 -1.87 -20.88
CA LEU A 203 0.80 -0.51 -21.41
C LEU A 203 2.10 0.01 -22.02
N ILE A 204 3.24 -0.19 -21.34
CA ILE A 204 4.54 0.24 -21.83
C ILE A 204 4.93 -0.51 -23.10
N ARG A 205 4.74 -1.84 -23.13
CA ARG A 205 4.99 -2.65 -24.33
C ARG A 205 4.19 -2.19 -25.54
N VAL A 206 2.89 -1.96 -25.38
CA VAL A 206 2.05 -1.44 -26.47
C VAL A 206 2.53 -0.06 -26.90
N SER A 207 2.95 0.80 -25.97
CA SER A 207 3.49 2.12 -26.30
C SER A 207 4.83 2.09 -27.05
N GLN A 208 5.57 0.98 -26.92
CA GLN A 208 6.80 0.69 -27.67
C GLN A 208 6.53 -0.04 -29.00
N GLY A 209 5.26 -0.25 -29.37
CA GLY A 209 4.88 -0.97 -30.59
C GLY A 209 4.96 -2.50 -30.50
N HIS A 210 5.21 -3.04 -29.31
CA HIS A 210 5.19 -4.48 -29.06
C HIS A 210 3.77 -5.01 -28.83
N ARG A 211 3.62 -6.34 -28.90
CA ARG A 211 2.37 -7.02 -28.51
C ARG A 211 2.16 -6.88 -27.00
N LEU A 212 0.89 -6.81 -26.57
CA LEU A 212 0.48 -6.69 -25.17
C LEU A 212 1.20 -7.69 -24.25
N LEU A 213 1.29 -8.95 -24.69
CA LEU A 213 1.96 -10.04 -24.01
C LEU A 213 2.97 -10.71 -24.96
N PRO A 214 4.09 -11.24 -24.44
CA PRO A 214 5.01 -12.09 -25.20
C PRO A 214 4.30 -13.28 -25.86
N ALA A 215 4.72 -13.63 -27.09
CA ALA A 215 4.16 -14.77 -27.82
C ALA A 215 4.62 -16.12 -27.21
N GLY A 216 3.84 -17.19 -27.44
CA GLY A 216 4.28 -18.58 -27.20
C GLY A 216 4.06 -19.15 -25.79
N HIS A 217 3.49 -18.41 -24.84
CA HIS A 217 3.42 -18.82 -23.42
C HIS A 217 1.99 -18.95 -22.83
N HIS A 218 0.96 -18.82 -23.67
CA HIS A 218 -0.46 -18.79 -23.24
C HIS A 218 -0.73 -17.78 -22.10
N LEU A 219 0.01 -16.66 -22.09
CA LEU A 219 -0.03 -15.70 -20.99
C LEU A 219 -1.39 -15.04 -20.83
N LEU A 220 -2.13 -14.82 -21.92
CA LEU A 220 -3.47 -14.25 -21.85
C LEU A 220 -4.40 -15.12 -21.01
N LEU A 221 -4.41 -16.44 -21.27
CA LEU A 221 -5.20 -17.39 -20.50
C LEU A 221 -4.77 -17.40 -19.02
N LYS A 222 -3.46 -17.40 -18.75
CA LYS A 222 -2.93 -17.35 -17.37
C LYS A 222 -3.34 -16.08 -16.64
N VAL A 223 -3.29 -14.92 -17.30
CA VAL A 223 -3.73 -13.63 -16.73
C VAL A 223 -5.22 -13.65 -16.42
N MET A 224 -6.06 -14.19 -17.32
CA MET A 224 -7.50 -14.33 -17.07
C MET A 224 -7.80 -15.26 -15.90
N ILE A 225 -7.12 -16.41 -15.82
CA ILE A 225 -7.22 -17.33 -14.68
C ILE A 225 -6.78 -16.65 -13.39
N ALA A 226 -5.63 -15.96 -13.40
CA ALA A 226 -5.12 -15.24 -12.23
C ALA A 226 -6.10 -14.15 -11.75
N LEU A 227 -6.74 -13.43 -12.68
CA LEU A 227 -7.76 -12.42 -12.36
C LEU A 227 -8.98 -13.07 -11.71
N GLY A 228 -9.49 -14.17 -12.28
CA GLY A 228 -10.62 -14.92 -11.69
C GLY A 228 -10.29 -15.45 -10.28
N LEU A 229 -9.12 -16.06 -10.11
CA LEU A 229 -8.64 -16.54 -8.81
C LEU A 229 -8.47 -15.41 -7.80
N PHE A 230 -8.00 -14.24 -8.21
CA PHE A 230 -7.87 -13.09 -7.32
C PHE A 230 -9.23 -12.56 -6.87
N VAL A 231 -10.23 -12.50 -7.75
CA VAL A 231 -11.60 -12.11 -7.37
C VAL A 231 -12.14 -13.08 -6.33
N LEU A 232 -12.03 -14.39 -6.58
CA LEU A 232 -12.46 -15.43 -5.65
C LEU A 232 -11.71 -15.35 -4.31
N TYR A 233 -10.39 -15.22 -4.34
CA TYR A 233 -9.55 -15.09 -3.15
C TYR A 233 -9.88 -13.83 -2.35
N SER A 234 -10.03 -12.68 -3.02
CA SER A 234 -10.37 -11.41 -2.36
C SER A 234 -11.74 -11.46 -1.70
N SER A 235 -12.74 -12.07 -2.36
CA SER A 235 -14.07 -12.27 -1.78
C SER A 235 -14.04 -13.24 -0.60
N TRP A 236 -13.28 -14.33 -0.70
CA TRP A 236 -13.11 -15.29 0.38
C TRP A 236 -12.43 -14.67 1.60
N VAL A 237 -11.30 -13.97 1.42
CA VAL A 237 -10.59 -13.28 2.51
C VAL A 237 -11.47 -12.24 3.18
N TRP A 238 -12.26 -11.50 2.40
CA TRP A 238 -13.19 -10.51 2.94
C TRP A 238 -14.25 -11.15 3.84
N SER A 239 -14.93 -12.19 3.33
CA SER A 239 -15.96 -12.93 4.07
C SER A 239 -15.39 -13.61 5.32
N SER A 240 -14.25 -14.31 5.18
CA SER A 240 -13.54 -14.97 6.29
C SER A 240 -13.29 -13.99 7.43
N ARG A 241 -12.76 -12.80 7.11
CA ARG A 241 -12.46 -11.78 8.12
C ARG A 241 -13.67 -11.23 8.83
N GLN A 242 -14.74 -10.91 8.09
CA GLN A 242 -15.94 -10.37 8.73
C GLN A 242 -16.50 -11.39 9.72
N ASN A 243 -16.62 -12.65 9.30
CA ASN A 243 -17.08 -13.73 10.17
C ASN A 243 -16.14 -13.93 11.36
N PHE A 244 -14.83 -13.91 11.12
CA PHE A 244 -13.83 -14.07 12.15
C PHE A 244 -13.86 -12.93 13.17
N CYS A 245 -13.95 -11.66 12.75
CA CYS A 245 -14.04 -10.54 13.67
C CYS A 245 -15.31 -10.62 14.53
N ILE A 246 -16.46 -10.99 13.94
CA ILE A 246 -17.72 -11.17 14.66
C ILE A 246 -17.57 -12.30 15.70
N GLN A 247 -17.04 -13.45 15.30
CA GLN A 247 -16.86 -14.60 16.18
C GLN A 247 -15.91 -14.31 17.35
N LEU A 248 -14.83 -13.58 17.10
CA LEU A 248 -13.81 -13.30 18.11
C LEU A 248 -14.01 -12.00 18.87
N THR A 249 -15.07 -11.24 18.61
CA THR A 249 -15.38 -10.00 19.34
C THR A 249 -15.32 -10.19 20.87
N PRO A 250 -15.90 -11.25 21.47
CA PRO A 250 -15.82 -11.45 22.92
C PRO A 250 -14.38 -11.64 23.42
N LEU A 251 -13.58 -12.44 22.72
CA LEU A 251 -12.17 -12.67 23.07
C LEU A 251 -11.34 -11.39 22.89
N ILE A 252 -11.59 -10.63 21.83
CA ILE A 252 -10.93 -9.34 21.59
C ILE A 252 -11.21 -8.40 22.75
N SER A 253 -12.47 -8.27 23.18
CA SER A 253 -12.82 -7.43 24.34
C SER A 253 -12.17 -7.90 25.63
N GLU A 254 -12.06 -9.22 25.87
CA GLU A 254 -11.32 -9.77 27.03
C GLU A 254 -9.84 -9.35 26.97
N LEU A 255 -9.19 -9.53 25.82
CA LEU A 255 -7.77 -9.23 25.63
C LEU A 255 -7.49 -7.73 25.73
N GLU A 256 -8.34 -6.88 25.16
CA GLU A 256 -8.25 -5.43 25.30
C GLU A 256 -8.45 -4.99 26.75
N GLY A 257 -9.38 -5.63 27.48
CA GLY A 257 -9.58 -5.41 28.91
C GLY A 257 -8.32 -5.74 29.71
N LYS A 258 -7.70 -6.89 29.43
CA LYS A 258 -6.42 -7.30 30.05
C LYS A 258 -5.28 -6.35 29.70
N GLN A 259 -5.20 -5.90 28.45
CA GLN A 259 -4.19 -4.92 28.03
C GLN A 259 -4.36 -3.59 28.77
N ARG A 260 -5.59 -3.11 28.95
CA ARG A 260 -5.88 -1.88 29.72
C ARG A 260 -5.52 -2.02 31.20
N GLN A 261 -5.83 -3.18 31.80
CA GLN A 261 -5.46 -3.46 33.20
C GLN A 261 -3.94 -3.52 33.38
N ALA A 262 -3.24 -4.13 32.43
CA ALA A 262 -1.79 -4.27 32.49
C ALA A 262 -1.04 -2.97 32.16
N ASN A 263 -1.69 -2.03 31.49
CA ASN A 263 -1.10 -0.75 31.11
C ASN A 263 -2.03 0.42 31.47
N PRO A 264 -2.13 0.81 32.76
CA PRO A 264 -3.07 1.83 33.23
C PRO A 264 -2.82 3.21 32.58
N LEU A 265 -1.59 3.47 32.10
CA LEU A 265 -1.27 4.69 31.35
C LEU A 265 -2.00 4.77 29.99
N VAL A 266 -2.32 3.62 29.39
CA VAL A 266 -3.10 3.56 28.14
C VAL A 266 -4.58 3.86 28.41
N ALA A 267 -5.09 3.53 29.61
CA ALA A 267 -6.48 3.79 29.97
C ALA A 267 -6.80 5.30 29.96
N THR A 268 -5.85 6.14 30.38
CA THR A 268 -6.00 7.61 30.41
C THR A 268 -5.95 8.27 29.02
N GLN A 269 -5.48 7.55 27.99
CA GLN A 269 -5.36 8.06 26.62
C GLN A 269 -6.50 7.60 25.71
N THR A 270 -7.45 6.81 26.21
CA THR A 270 -8.64 6.46 25.42
C THR A 270 -9.42 7.74 25.18
N PRO A 271 -9.56 8.21 23.93
CA PRO A 271 -10.38 9.38 23.65
C PRO A 271 -11.78 9.10 24.18
N GLU A 272 -12.38 10.02 24.93
CA GLU A 272 -13.83 10.00 25.09
C GLU A 272 -14.44 9.82 23.69
N PRO A 273 -15.41 8.91 23.51
CA PRO A 273 -16.06 8.71 22.22
C PRO A 273 -16.45 10.09 21.70
N PRO A 274 -16.08 10.45 20.46
CA PRO A 274 -16.20 11.81 19.98
C PRO A 274 -17.63 12.28 20.21
N THR A 275 -17.80 13.16 21.19
CA THR A 275 -19.07 13.84 21.43
C THR A 275 -19.39 14.47 20.09
N GLN A 276 -20.44 13.99 19.41
CA GLN A 276 -20.90 14.58 18.16
C GLN A 276 -21.14 16.06 18.45
N GLN A 277 -20.16 16.89 18.11
CA GLN A 277 -20.31 18.33 18.20
C GLN A 277 -21.42 18.67 17.21
N ALA A 278 -22.60 18.97 17.75
CA ALA A 278 -23.68 19.56 17.00
C ALA A 278 -23.11 20.74 16.19
N PRO A 279 -23.55 20.94 14.93
CA PRO A 279 -23.04 22.02 14.10
C PRO A 279 -23.17 23.34 14.87
N SER A 280 -22.03 23.92 15.21
CA SER A 280 -21.96 25.18 15.92
C SER A 280 -22.55 26.27 15.02
N SER A 281 -23.55 26.98 15.56
CA SER A 281 -24.09 28.22 15.00
C SER A 281 -22.95 29.18 14.60
N PRO A 282 -23.14 30.02 13.57
CA PRO A 282 -22.11 30.92 13.06
C PRO A 282 -21.57 31.82 14.17
N ALA A 283 -20.27 31.71 14.42
CA ALA A 283 -19.56 32.45 15.46
C ALA A 283 -19.53 33.96 15.15
N ALA A 284 -19.82 34.76 16.17
CA ALA A 284 -19.62 36.20 16.20
C ALA A 284 -18.14 36.58 15.95
N PRO A 285 -17.87 37.81 15.45
CA PRO A 285 -16.53 38.25 15.07
C PRO A 285 -15.52 38.24 16.23
N PRO A 286 -14.22 38.04 15.94
CA PRO A 286 -13.21 37.79 16.96
C PRO A 286 -12.85 39.05 17.75
N THR A 287 -13.12 39.03 19.06
CA THR A 287 -12.58 39.99 20.02
C THR A 287 -11.06 39.78 20.17
N ALA A 288 -10.32 40.89 20.20
CA ALA A 288 -8.86 40.95 20.19
C ALA A 288 -8.17 40.00 21.20
N ARG A 289 -7.29 39.14 20.69
CA ARG A 289 -6.39 38.29 21.50
C ARG A 289 -5.29 39.15 22.13
N ALA A 290 -5.14 39.03 23.45
CA ALA A 290 -3.98 39.51 24.20
C ALA A 290 -2.67 38.86 23.70
N PRO A 291 -1.52 39.53 23.84
CA PRO A 291 -0.23 39.07 23.32
C PRO A 291 0.22 37.77 23.98
N ALA A 292 0.57 36.79 23.14
CA ALA A 292 1.11 35.50 23.55
C ALA A 292 2.46 35.67 24.26
N GLN A 293 2.60 35.01 25.42
CA GLN A 293 3.88 34.89 26.10
C GLN A 293 4.88 34.10 25.22
N PRO A 294 6.17 34.48 25.23
CA PRO A 294 7.21 33.76 24.50
C PRO A 294 7.39 32.33 25.06
N PRO A 295 7.70 31.35 24.20
CA PRO A 295 7.89 29.96 24.62
C PRO A 295 9.11 29.86 25.55
N THR A 296 8.86 29.48 26.80
CA THR A 296 9.88 28.98 27.72
C THR A 296 10.58 27.78 27.08
N GLY A 297 11.91 27.80 27.09
CA GLY A 297 12.77 26.83 26.41
C GLY A 297 12.53 25.37 26.84
N PRO A 298 13.13 24.40 26.11
CA PRO A 298 12.90 22.98 26.33
C PRO A 298 13.36 22.57 27.74
N GLN A 299 12.40 22.41 28.66
CA GLN A 299 12.62 21.71 29.92
C GLN A 299 12.96 20.26 29.59
N ALA A 300 14.18 19.86 29.96
CA ALA A 300 14.61 18.47 29.88
C ALA A 300 13.63 17.61 30.69
N ALA A 301 12.88 16.75 30.00
CA ALA A 301 11.99 15.81 30.63
C ALA A 301 12.79 14.94 31.62
N PRO A 302 12.32 14.77 32.87
CA PRO A 302 12.98 13.90 33.82
C PRO A 302 13.10 12.50 33.23
N ALA A 303 14.28 11.89 33.35
CA ALA A 303 14.57 10.55 32.90
C ALA A 303 13.70 9.53 33.68
N THR A 304 12.48 9.30 33.21
CA THR A 304 11.60 8.25 33.73
C THR A 304 12.16 6.89 33.32
N THR A 305 12.53 6.09 34.32
CA THR A 305 12.91 4.69 34.17
C THR A 305 11.84 3.96 33.35
N PRO A 306 12.19 3.16 32.33
CA PRO A 306 11.22 2.42 31.54
C PRO A 306 10.36 1.54 32.46
N PRO A 307 9.02 1.52 32.31
CA PRO A 307 8.17 0.61 33.07
C PRO A 307 8.60 -0.84 32.80
N ALA A 308 8.47 -1.69 33.82
CA ALA A 308 8.77 -3.11 33.71
C ALA A 308 7.96 -3.74 32.54
N PRO A 309 8.55 -4.69 31.79
CA PRO A 309 7.87 -5.31 30.65
C PRO A 309 6.58 -5.99 31.14
N VAL A 310 5.46 -5.57 30.57
CA VAL A 310 4.15 -6.19 30.81
C VAL A 310 4.19 -7.62 30.27
N GLU A 311 3.78 -8.59 31.08
CA GLU A 311 3.68 -9.99 30.67
C GLU A 311 2.63 -10.12 29.55
N GLY A 312 3.10 -10.23 28.31
CA GLY A 312 2.27 -10.38 27.12
C GLY A 312 1.68 -11.78 27.00
N ILE A 313 0.63 -11.94 26.19
CA ILE A 313 0.12 -13.28 25.86
C ILE A 313 1.04 -13.93 24.83
N SER A 314 1.50 -15.15 25.11
CA SER A 314 2.31 -15.91 24.15
C SER A 314 1.48 -16.24 22.89
N GLY A 315 2.12 -16.31 21.73
CA GLY A 315 1.44 -16.68 20.48
C GLY A 315 0.75 -18.05 20.52
N THR A 316 1.29 -19.00 21.29
CA THR A 316 0.72 -20.33 21.49
C THR A 316 -0.54 -20.31 22.34
N ASP A 317 -0.55 -19.54 23.45
CA ASP A 317 -1.72 -19.42 24.32
C ASP A 317 -2.86 -18.69 23.61
N LEU A 318 -2.51 -17.64 22.86
CA LEU A 318 -3.47 -16.95 22.01
C LEU A 318 -4.07 -17.89 20.96
N SER A 319 -3.25 -18.68 20.27
CA SER A 319 -3.73 -19.64 19.27
C SER A 319 -4.70 -20.64 19.87
N LYS A 320 -4.44 -21.13 21.09
CA LYS A 320 -5.34 -22.00 21.83
C LYS A 320 -6.67 -21.31 22.14
N LYS A 321 -6.63 -20.10 22.73
CA LYS A 321 -7.85 -19.33 23.04
C LYS A 321 -8.71 -19.03 21.81
N MET A 322 -8.08 -18.77 20.67
CA MET A 322 -8.78 -18.52 19.42
C MET A 322 -9.44 -19.78 18.87
N ALA A 323 -8.79 -20.94 18.98
CA ALA A 323 -9.38 -22.22 18.61
C ALA A 323 -10.59 -22.54 19.50
N ASP A 324 -10.47 -22.30 20.82
CA ASP A 324 -11.54 -22.49 21.79
C ASP A 324 -12.73 -21.56 21.49
N ALA A 325 -12.47 -20.29 21.17
CA ALA A 325 -13.51 -19.33 20.81
C ALA A 325 -14.18 -19.65 19.46
N ALA A 326 -13.42 -20.13 18.47
CA ALA A 326 -13.95 -20.53 17.16
C ALA A 326 -14.80 -21.81 17.23
N ALA A 327 -14.61 -22.66 18.24
CA ALA A 327 -15.43 -23.85 18.47
C ALA A 327 -16.84 -23.53 18.96
N VAL A 328 -17.10 -22.30 19.46
CA VAL A 328 -18.42 -21.86 19.91
C VAL A 328 -19.30 -21.50 18.71
N PRO A 329 -20.46 -22.14 18.50
CA PRO A 329 -21.35 -21.82 17.39
C PRO A 329 -21.77 -20.34 17.42
N SER A 330 -21.56 -19.64 16.29
CA SER A 330 -21.94 -18.23 16.19
C SER A 330 -23.46 -18.10 16.10
N ALA A 331 -24.09 -17.59 17.16
CA ALA A 331 -25.51 -17.23 17.15
C ALA A 331 -25.83 -16.00 16.25
N ALA A 332 -24.82 -15.35 15.66
CA ALA A 332 -24.92 -14.01 15.08
C ALA A 332 -25.20 -13.97 13.55
N SER A 333 -25.29 -15.12 12.86
CA SER A 333 -25.36 -15.14 11.38
C SER A 333 -26.70 -14.63 10.80
N SER A 334 -27.74 -14.48 11.61
CA SER A 334 -29.07 -14.02 11.15
C SER A 334 -29.27 -12.50 11.20
N GLN A 335 -28.44 -11.74 11.94
CA GLN A 335 -28.66 -10.30 12.15
C GLN A 335 -28.10 -9.39 11.03
N THR A 336 -27.18 -9.86 10.20
CA THR A 336 -26.49 -9.06 9.16
C THR A 336 -27.25 -8.90 7.84
N ASN A 337 -28.49 -9.40 7.75
CA ASN A 337 -29.25 -9.46 6.50
C ASN A 337 -30.32 -8.37 6.34
N THR A 338 -30.29 -7.30 7.13
CA THR A 338 -31.30 -6.24 7.06
C THR A 338 -30.72 -4.93 6.51
N ALA A 339 -31.55 -4.11 5.84
CA ALA A 339 -31.13 -2.78 5.41
C ALA A 339 -30.62 -1.93 6.59
N ALA A 340 -31.32 -1.99 7.74
CA ALA A 340 -30.91 -1.32 8.98
C ALA A 340 -29.50 -1.74 9.45
N SER A 341 -29.17 -3.03 9.39
CA SER A 341 -27.81 -3.50 9.73
C SER A 341 -26.73 -2.93 8.79
N VAL A 342 -27.00 -2.81 7.49
CA VAL A 342 -26.05 -2.21 6.54
C VAL A 342 -25.83 -0.74 6.88
N LEU A 343 -26.91 0.01 7.17
CA LEU A 343 -26.83 1.42 7.56
C LEU A 343 -26.05 1.62 8.87
N ALA A 344 -26.31 0.78 9.88
CA ALA A 344 -25.60 0.80 11.15
C ALA A 344 -24.11 0.51 10.95
N ILE A 345 -23.75 -0.53 10.18
CA ILE A 345 -22.35 -0.87 9.88
C ILE A 345 -21.64 0.30 9.18
N MET A 346 -22.27 0.92 8.18
CA MET A 346 -21.66 2.06 7.47
C MET A 346 -21.43 3.26 8.39
N LEU A 347 -22.35 3.53 9.30
CA LEU A 347 -22.24 4.65 10.23
C LEU A 347 -21.24 4.35 11.36
N GLU A 348 -21.26 3.17 11.95
CA GLU A 348 -20.41 2.82 13.08
C GLU A 348 -18.98 2.51 12.65
N ALA A 349 -18.81 1.65 11.62
CA ALA A 349 -17.49 1.21 11.21
C ALA A 349 -16.79 2.21 10.30
N TRP A 350 -17.55 2.91 9.45
CA TRP A 350 -16.97 3.82 8.46
C TRP A 350 -17.35 5.28 8.70
N ASN A 351 -18.33 5.59 9.56
CA ASN A 351 -18.83 6.96 9.78
C ASN A 351 -19.16 7.67 8.45
N VAL A 352 -19.90 6.95 7.60
CA VAL A 352 -20.49 7.43 6.34
C VAL A 352 -21.94 6.95 6.23
N LYS A 353 -22.70 7.55 5.32
CA LYS A 353 -24.09 7.13 5.04
C LYS A 353 -24.23 6.79 3.56
N PRO A 354 -25.08 5.84 3.16
CA PRO A 354 -25.44 5.74 1.75
C PRO A 354 -26.27 6.97 1.35
N ARG A 355 -26.13 7.39 0.09
CA ARG A 355 -26.96 8.47 -0.46
C ARG A 355 -28.42 8.04 -0.55
N GLY A 356 -29.33 9.02 -0.58
CA GLY A 356 -30.78 8.79 -0.55
C GLY A 356 -31.29 7.81 -1.61
N TYR A 357 -30.72 7.80 -2.82
CA TYR A 357 -31.11 6.85 -3.87
C TYR A 357 -30.72 5.40 -3.56
N VAL A 358 -29.61 5.16 -2.86
CA VAL A 358 -29.19 3.81 -2.43
C VAL A 358 -30.03 3.35 -1.25
N ALA A 359 -30.26 4.23 -0.27
CA ALA A 359 -31.14 3.95 0.86
C ALA A 359 -32.55 3.58 0.38
N SER A 360 -33.10 4.37 -0.55
CA SER A 360 -34.42 4.10 -1.16
C SER A 360 -34.45 2.76 -1.90
N ALA A 361 -33.37 2.40 -2.61
CA ALA A 361 -33.30 1.11 -3.32
C ALA A 361 -33.20 -0.10 -2.36
N LEU A 362 -32.53 0.07 -1.21
CA LEU A 362 -32.48 -0.92 -0.14
C LEU A 362 -33.84 -1.10 0.52
N ASP A 363 -34.50 0.01 0.89
CA ASP A 363 -35.80 0.00 1.57
C ASP A 363 -36.91 -0.57 0.67
N ALA A 364 -36.84 -0.30 -0.63
CA ALA A 364 -37.77 -0.85 -1.62
C ALA A 364 -37.47 -2.31 -2.02
N GLY A 365 -36.39 -2.91 -1.52
CA GLY A 365 -36.00 -4.29 -1.84
C GLY A 365 -35.42 -4.49 -3.25
N TYR A 366 -35.12 -3.42 -4.00
CA TYR A 366 -34.46 -3.51 -5.31
C TYR A 366 -32.98 -3.91 -5.20
N LEU A 367 -32.36 -3.66 -4.05
CA LEU A 367 -30.99 -4.05 -3.75
C LEU A 367 -30.96 -4.90 -2.48
N SER A 368 -30.44 -6.13 -2.58
CA SER A 368 -30.30 -6.96 -1.39
C SER A 368 -29.27 -6.36 -0.42
N PRO A 369 -29.48 -6.46 0.92
CA PRO A 369 -28.55 -5.93 1.91
C PRO A 369 -27.11 -6.44 1.72
N GLN A 370 -26.95 -7.71 1.34
CA GLN A 370 -25.63 -8.28 1.09
C GLN A 370 -24.97 -7.72 -0.17
N ALA A 371 -25.71 -7.56 -1.28
CA ALA A 371 -25.18 -6.93 -2.48
C ALA A 371 -24.81 -5.46 -2.22
N ALA A 372 -25.64 -4.73 -1.47
CA ALA A 372 -25.34 -3.36 -1.03
C ALA A 372 -24.06 -3.30 -0.20
N LEU A 373 -23.91 -4.17 0.81
CA LEU A 373 -22.73 -4.17 1.66
C LEU A 373 -21.46 -4.46 0.86
N ILE A 374 -21.49 -5.43 -0.07
CA ILE A 374 -20.35 -5.73 -0.96
C ILE A 374 -20.03 -4.53 -1.86
N GLY A 375 -21.05 -3.95 -2.51
CA GLY A 375 -20.86 -2.83 -3.43
C GLY A 375 -20.36 -1.57 -2.72
N LEU A 376 -20.99 -1.21 -1.59
CA LEU A 376 -20.66 -0.03 -0.80
C LEU A 376 -19.32 -0.17 -0.09
N SER A 377 -18.99 -1.33 0.48
CA SER A 377 -17.64 -1.57 1.02
C SER A 377 -16.57 -1.44 -0.06
N SER A 378 -16.77 -2.04 -1.23
CA SER A 378 -15.82 -1.95 -2.34
C SER A 378 -15.64 -0.51 -2.81
N PHE A 379 -16.76 0.21 -3.00
CA PHE A 379 -16.74 1.62 -3.38
C PHE A 379 -16.01 2.46 -2.32
N PHE A 380 -16.33 2.25 -1.04
CA PHE A 380 -15.68 2.92 0.08
C PHE A 380 -14.16 2.67 0.08
N TYR A 381 -13.71 1.43 -0.08
CA TYR A 381 -12.27 1.13 -0.15
C TYR A 381 -11.55 1.86 -1.27
N LEU A 382 -12.20 2.09 -2.42
CA LEU A 382 -11.60 2.80 -3.53
C LEU A 382 -11.65 4.32 -3.37
N THR A 383 -12.51 4.85 -2.51
CA THR A 383 -12.81 6.29 -2.45
C THR A 383 -12.59 6.96 -1.10
N HIS A 384 -12.40 6.18 -0.02
CA HIS A 384 -12.13 6.67 1.33
C HIS A 384 -10.90 7.58 1.42
N GLY A 385 -9.99 7.46 0.45
CA GLY A 385 -8.80 8.30 0.35
C GLY A 385 -9.11 9.80 0.42
N VAL A 386 -10.14 10.27 -0.28
CA VAL A 386 -10.53 11.70 -0.29
C VAL A 386 -10.92 12.16 1.12
N ARG A 387 -11.65 11.31 1.84
CA ARG A 387 -12.02 11.55 3.24
C ARG A 387 -10.83 11.59 4.17
N THR A 388 -9.93 10.63 4.03
CA THR A 388 -8.75 10.57 4.91
C THR A 388 -7.92 11.84 4.78
N ILE A 389 -7.78 12.41 3.57
CA ILE A 389 -7.08 13.69 3.35
C ILE A 389 -7.75 14.81 4.14
N ASP A 390 -9.07 14.91 4.14
CA ASP A 390 -9.80 15.96 4.86
C ASP A 390 -9.59 15.85 6.38
N ILE A 391 -9.76 14.64 6.93
CA ILE A 391 -9.52 14.36 8.35
C ILE A 391 -8.07 14.69 8.73
N GLY A 392 -7.12 14.23 7.91
CA GLY A 392 -5.69 14.48 8.11
C GLY A 392 -5.35 15.95 8.04
N TRP A 393 -5.97 16.71 7.13
CA TRP A 393 -5.78 18.15 7.01
C TRP A 393 -6.33 18.91 8.22
N GLN A 394 -7.52 18.54 8.71
CA GLN A 394 -8.10 19.15 9.91
C GLN A 394 -7.27 18.85 11.16
N ALA A 395 -6.67 17.65 11.21
CA ALA A 395 -5.80 17.23 12.30
C ALA A 395 -4.29 17.47 12.06
N ARG A 396 -3.92 18.28 11.06
CA ARG A 396 -2.52 18.43 10.61
C ARG A 396 -1.54 18.84 11.73
N ASP A 397 -2.02 19.62 12.70
CA ASP A 397 -1.20 20.10 13.83
C ASP A 397 -0.95 19.01 14.89
N ARG A 398 -1.62 17.85 14.78
CA ARG A 398 -1.42 16.68 15.65
C ARG A 398 -0.41 15.68 15.11
N PHE A 399 0.00 15.81 13.85
CA PHE A 399 0.94 14.88 13.22
C PHE A 399 2.38 15.36 13.39
N SER A 400 3.23 14.47 13.89
CA SER A 400 4.68 14.63 13.78
C SER A 400 5.20 13.93 12.51
N PRO A 401 6.24 14.47 11.83
CA PRO A 401 6.81 13.80 10.66
C PRO A 401 7.37 12.42 11.00
N GLN A 402 6.84 11.38 10.35
CA GLN A 402 7.17 9.97 10.64
C GLN A 402 8.38 9.43 9.86
N ARG A 403 9.01 10.26 9.02
CA ARG A 403 10.28 10.00 8.31
C ARG A 403 10.31 8.72 7.47
N GLY A 404 9.20 8.35 6.86
CA GLY A 404 9.08 7.16 6.02
C GLY A 404 8.67 5.90 6.77
N ILE A 405 8.50 5.95 8.09
CA ILE A 405 8.05 4.78 8.87
C ILE A 405 6.64 4.37 8.48
N TYR A 406 5.82 5.35 8.08
CA TYR A 406 4.45 5.09 7.65
C TYR A 406 4.44 4.37 6.29
N GLU A 407 5.09 4.94 5.28
CA GLU A 407 5.09 4.38 3.93
C GLU A 407 6.04 3.17 3.75
N VAL A 408 7.20 3.15 4.39
CA VAL A 408 8.15 2.04 4.22
C VAL A 408 7.81 0.96 5.24
N GLY A 409 6.84 0.12 4.91
CA GLY A 409 6.24 -0.85 5.82
C GLY A 409 7.19 -1.80 6.55
N VAL A 410 8.41 -2.03 6.04
CA VAL A 410 9.45 -2.84 6.71
C VAL A 410 10.17 -2.09 7.84
N LEU A 411 10.18 -0.75 7.83
CA LEU A 411 10.85 0.05 8.86
C LEU A 411 10.17 -0.10 10.23
N SER A 412 8.85 -0.10 10.29
CA SER A 412 8.12 -0.26 11.56
C SER A 412 8.47 -1.59 12.28
N PRO A 413 8.41 -2.76 11.62
CA PRO A 413 8.93 -4.02 12.16
C PRO A 413 10.41 -3.98 12.58
N ILE A 414 11.28 -3.37 11.77
CA ILE A 414 12.71 -3.25 12.08
C ILE A 414 12.92 -2.43 13.35
N LEU A 415 12.27 -1.26 13.45
CA LEU A 415 12.36 -0.40 14.62
C LEU A 415 11.84 -1.10 15.88
N ARG A 416 10.70 -1.79 15.80
CA ARG A 416 10.16 -2.53 16.96
C ARG A 416 11.09 -3.62 17.50
N VAL A 417 11.83 -4.30 16.61
CA VAL A 417 12.65 -5.46 17.00
C VAL A 417 14.08 -5.05 17.33
N PHE A 418 14.71 -4.25 16.48
CA PHE A 418 16.12 -3.90 16.62
C PHE A 418 16.34 -2.60 17.39
N PHE A 419 15.31 -1.75 17.52
CA PHE A 419 15.38 -0.45 18.19
C PHE A 419 14.14 -0.16 19.05
N PRO A 420 13.74 -1.07 19.98
CA PRO A 420 12.51 -0.94 20.76
C PRO A 420 12.41 0.35 21.60
N GLN A 421 13.56 0.96 21.92
CA GLN A 421 13.65 2.26 22.59
C GLN A 421 13.13 3.43 21.74
N VAL A 422 13.02 3.27 20.42
CA VAL A 422 12.54 4.30 19.50
C VAL A 422 11.01 4.33 19.53
N GLN A 423 10.45 5.30 20.25
CA GLN A 423 9.00 5.48 20.42
C GLN A 423 8.27 5.97 19.16
N GLN A 424 8.98 6.23 18.06
CA GLN A 424 8.41 6.81 16.85
C GLN A 424 7.22 6.00 16.31
N VAL A 425 7.30 4.67 16.38
CA VAL A 425 6.21 3.80 15.92
C VAL A 425 4.97 3.91 16.82
N SER A 426 5.13 3.97 18.15
CA SER A 426 3.99 4.11 19.06
C SER A 426 3.38 5.50 19.00
N ILE A 427 4.20 6.55 18.81
CA ILE A 427 3.75 7.93 18.56
C ILE A 427 2.90 7.97 17.30
N MET A 428 3.41 7.45 16.18
CA MET A 428 2.67 7.36 14.92
C MET A 428 1.31 6.66 15.12
N GLU A 429 1.29 5.50 15.78
CA GLU A 429 0.03 4.77 16.01
C GLU A 429 -0.96 5.57 16.88
N ALA A 430 -0.47 6.27 17.91
CA ALA A 430 -1.31 7.12 18.76
C ALA A 430 -1.90 8.31 17.98
N GLU A 431 -1.09 8.97 17.14
CA GLU A 431 -1.54 10.06 16.26
C GLU A 431 -2.61 9.57 15.27
N LEU A 432 -2.37 8.46 14.58
CA LEU A 432 -3.34 7.88 13.63
C LEU A 432 -4.65 7.46 14.33
N LYS A 433 -4.57 6.92 15.55
CA LYS A 433 -5.75 6.52 16.33
C LYS A 433 -6.55 7.72 16.81
N SER A 434 -5.88 8.71 17.40
CA SER A 434 -6.52 9.92 17.93
C SER A 434 -7.19 10.78 16.85
N THR A 435 -6.83 10.57 15.58
CA THR A 435 -7.42 11.23 14.41
C THR A 435 -8.42 10.36 13.67
N GLY A 436 -8.64 9.11 14.11
CA GLY A 436 -9.60 8.20 13.49
C GLY A 436 -9.21 7.70 12.10
N ILE A 437 -7.94 7.83 11.71
CA ILE A 437 -7.44 7.33 10.41
C ILE A 437 -6.68 5.99 10.54
N TYR A 438 -6.46 5.51 11.76
CA TYR A 438 -5.82 4.22 12.00
C TYR A 438 -6.62 3.07 11.36
N GLY A 439 -5.91 2.17 10.66
CA GLY A 439 -6.52 1.07 9.90
C GLY A 439 -7.02 1.46 8.50
N PHE A 440 -7.09 2.75 8.17
CA PHE A 440 -7.27 3.23 6.81
C PHE A 440 -5.93 3.46 6.12
N PHE A 441 -5.89 3.29 4.80
CA PHE A 441 -4.71 3.56 3.99
C PHE A 441 -4.81 5.02 3.49
N PRO A 442 -3.96 5.94 3.94
CA PRO A 442 -3.92 7.29 3.46
C PRO A 442 -3.39 7.28 2.04
N THR A 443 -3.97 8.16 1.23
CA THR A 443 -3.59 8.37 -0.17
C THR A 443 -2.13 8.79 -0.30
N ALA A 444 -1.63 8.84 -1.54
CA ALA A 444 -0.29 9.37 -1.82
C ALA A 444 -0.04 10.76 -1.23
N TRP A 445 -1.05 11.64 -1.20
CA TRP A 445 -0.90 12.99 -0.67
C TRP A 445 -0.80 13.00 0.86
N LEU A 446 -1.69 12.27 1.53
CA LEU A 446 -1.71 12.24 2.99
C LEU A 446 -0.55 11.42 3.56
N ALA A 447 -0.18 10.31 2.91
CA ALA A 447 0.97 9.52 3.32
C ALA A 447 2.27 10.35 3.30
N ALA A 448 2.49 11.11 2.21
CA ALA A 448 3.64 12.01 2.11
C ALA A 448 3.63 13.09 3.20
N PHE A 449 2.46 13.63 3.54
CA PHE A 449 2.30 14.58 4.65
C PHE A 449 2.61 13.95 6.01
N ILE A 450 2.09 12.76 6.30
CA ILE A 450 2.33 12.05 7.56
C ILE A 450 3.84 11.78 7.74
N ASP A 451 4.51 11.30 6.68
CA ASP A 451 5.92 10.97 6.78
C ASP A 451 6.84 12.20 6.80
N PHE A 452 6.55 13.23 6.02
CA PHE A 452 7.52 14.30 5.78
C PHE A 452 7.04 15.71 6.17
N GLY A 453 5.82 15.84 6.71
CA GLY A 453 5.18 17.12 6.94
C GLY A 453 4.86 17.85 5.63
N MET A 454 4.40 19.10 5.72
CA MET A 454 3.95 19.86 4.54
C MET A 454 5.08 20.12 3.53
N ILE A 455 6.22 20.66 3.99
CA ILE A 455 7.36 20.99 3.12
C ILE A 455 7.94 19.71 2.51
N GLY A 456 8.13 18.68 3.34
CA GLY A 456 8.67 17.41 2.88
C GLY A 456 7.73 16.70 1.91
N ALA A 457 6.41 16.80 2.07
CA ALA A 457 5.44 16.28 1.10
C ALA A 457 5.56 16.97 -0.27
N ILE A 458 5.75 18.28 -0.31
CA ILE A 458 5.99 19.01 -1.57
C ILE A 458 7.26 18.50 -2.25
N VAL A 459 8.37 18.39 -1.51
CA VAL A 459 9.62 17.85 -2.04
C VAL A 459 9.43 16.43 -2.56
N TYR A 460 8.73 15.59 -1.80
CA TYR A 460 8.42 14.22 -2.19
C TYR A 460 7.63 14.14 -3.51
N ILE A 461 6.59 14.96 -3.67
CA ILE A 461 5.77 15.02 -4.88
C ILE A 461 6.61 15.51 -6.08
N LEU A 462 7.46 16.51 -5.88
CA LEU A 462 8.37 17.00 -6.92
C LEU A 462 9.38 15.93 -7.34
N LEU A 463 9.99 15.22 -6.39
CA LEU A 463 10.90 14.11 -6.68
C LEU A 463 10.17 13.00 -7.45
N TRP A 464 8.96 12.63 -7.03
CA TRP A 464 8.18 11.60 -7.70
C TRP A 464 7.79 12.00 -9.12
N GLY A 465 7.37 13.26 -9.32
CA GLY A 465 7.13 13.84 -10.64
C GLY A 465 8.37 13.81 -11.52
N ALA A 466 9.53 14.23 -11.00
CA ALA A 466 10.78 14.20 -11.73
C ALA A 466 11.19 12.77 -12.14
N VAL A 467 11.08 11.79 -11.24
CA VAL A 467 11.33 10.37 -11.56
C VAL A 467 10.37 9.88 -12.64
N ALA A 468 9.09 10.25 -12.59
CA ALA A 468 8.11 9.91 -13.60
C ALA A 468 8.46 10.51 -14.98
N GLY A 469 8.92 11.77 -15.01
CA GLY A 469 9.37 12.45 -16.22
C GLY A 469 10.61 11.81 -16.85
N TRP A 470 11.61 11.55 -16.00
CA TRP A 470 12.87 10.95 -16.37
C TRP A 470 12.66 9.53 -16.93
N SER A 471 11.89 8.70 -16.22
CA SER A 471 11.59 7.33 -16.63
C SER A 471 10.75 7.26 -17.91
N ALA A 472 9.73 8.12 -18.06
CA ALA A 472 8.91 8.18 -19.27
C ALA A 472 9.71 8.60 -20.51
N THR A 473 10.61 9.57 -20.36
CA THR A 473 11.48 10.04 -21.44
C THR A 473 12.52 8.98 -21.79
N GLY A 474 13.15 8.40 -20.77
CA GLY A 474 14.16 7.35 -20.95
C GLY A 474 13.59 6.07 -21.57
N ALA A 475 12.40 5.64 -21.18
CA ALA A 475 11.76 4.46 -21.77
C ALA A 475 11.38 4.64 -23.26
N ARG A 476 11.28 5.88 -23.73
CA ARG A 476 10.97 6.22 -25.14
C ARG A 476 12.22 6.46 -25.98
N ARG A 477 13.30 6.98 -25.37
CA ARG A 477 14.50 7.44 -26.07
C ARG A 477 15.73 6.58 -25.86
N SER A 478 15.67 5.57 -25.00
CA SER A 478 16.79 4.68 -24.72
C SER A 478 16.36 3.23 -24.57
N ASP A 479 17.25 2.32 -24.91
CA ASP A 479 17.07 0.88 -24.70
C ASP A 479 17.41 0.43 -23.27
N LEU A 480 17.70 1.38 -22.38
CA LEU A 480 17.98 1.10 -20.98
C LEU A 480 16.78 0.49 -20.27
N LEU A 481 17.08 -0.46 -19.40
CA LEU A 481 16.08 -1.19 -18.66
C LEU A 481 15.61 -0.41 -17.43
N THR A 482 16.51 0.34 -16.76
CA THR A 482 16.16 1.10 -15.55
C THR A 482 15.02 2.10 -15.77
N PRO A 483 15.01 2.95 -16.81
CA PRO A 483 13.88 3.84 -17.08
C PRO A 483 12.56 3.09 -17.29
N GLN A 484 12.58 1.93 -17.96
CA GLN A 484 11.39 1.13 -18.22
C GLN A 484 10.84 0.53 -16.93
N LEU A 485 11.70 -0.07 -16.09
CA LEU A 485 11.30 -0.63 -14.80
C LEU A 485 10.75 0.44 -13.85
N LEU A 486 11.39 1.61 -13.80
CA LEU A 486 10.90 2.75 -13.03
C LEU A 486 9.55 3.25 -13.53
N LEU A 487 9.37 3.35 -14.85
CA LEU A 487 8.10 3.77 -15.43
C LEU A 487 6.97 2.79 -15.11
N ILE A 488 7.24 1.47 -15.15
CA ILE A 488 6.29 0.42 -14.75
C ILE A 488 5.84 0.65 -13.30
N PHE A 489 6.79 0.88 -12.39
CA PHE A 489 6.48 1.15 -10.99
C PHE A 489 5.69 2.45 -10.80
N VAL A 490 6.11 3.53 -11.46
CA VAL A 490 5.45 4.84 -11.40
C VAL A 490 3.99 4.73 -11.85
N ILE A 491 3.72 4.11 -13.00
CA ILE A 491 2.35 3.91 -13.51
C ILE A 491 1.51 3.13 -12.48
N SER A 492 2.03 2.01 -11.96
CA SER A 492 1.33 1.23 -10.93
C SER A 492 1.08 2.02 -9.65
N SER A 493 2.04 2.84 -9.23
CA SER A 493 1.91 3.68 -8.04
C SER A 493 0.85 4.78 -8.23
N ILE A 494 0.72 5.34 -9.44
CA ILE A 494 -0.32 6.32 -9.78
C ILE A 494 -1.70 5.66 -9.72
N LEU A 495 -1.85 4.45 -10.27
CA LEU A 495 -3.10 3.69 -10.21
C LEU A 495 -3.53 3.38 -8.77
N LEU A 496 -2.57 3.24 -7.84
CA LEU A 496 -2.82 2.97 -6.41
C LEU A 496 -2.90 4.24 -5.56
N SER A 497 -2.47 5.39 -6.08
CA SER A 497 -2.37 6.64 -5.32
C SER A 497 -3.65 7.11 -4.62
N PRO A 498 -4.87 6.84 -5.14
CA PRO A 498 -6.13 7.11 -4.42
C PRO A 498 -6.32 6.32 -3.12
N VAL A 499 -5.68 5.14 -3.04
CA VAL A 499 -5.88 4.18 -1.95
C VAL A 499 -4.70 4.18 -1.00
N GLN A 500 -3.47 4.39 -1.50
CA GLN A 500 -2.29 4.30 -0.67
C GLN A 500 -1.11 5.15 -1.19
N GLY A 501 -0.20 5.51 -0.28
CA GLY A 501 1.15 5.98 -0.61
C GLY A 501 1.90 5.06 -1.58
N PRO A 502 2.68 5.62 -2.53
CA PRO A 502 3.36 4.83 -3.56
C PRO A 502 4.40 3.86 -2.99
N LEU A 503 4.94 4.11 -1.79
CA LEU A 503 5.90 3.21 -1.13
C LEU A 503 5.23 2.27 -0.09
N GLY A 504 4.05 2.66 0.39
CA GLY A 504 3.22 1.98 1.40
C GLY A 504 2.74 0.58 1.02
N ILE A 505 2.35 0.40 -0.24
CA ILE A 505 1.50 -0.72 -0.62
C ILE A 505 2.26 -2.04 -0.73
N ALA A 506 1.91 -3.01 0.10
CA ALA A 506 2.50 -4.36 0.05
C ALA A 506 4.05 -4.38 0.03
N ASN A 507 4.69 -3.49 0.80
CA ASN A 507 6.13 -3.23 0.77
C ASN A 507 6.66 -2.80 -0.61
N ALA A 508 5.91 -1.95 -1.32
CA ALA A 508 6.28 -1.44 -2.64
C ALA A 508 7.65 -0.75 -2.64
N ALA A 509 8.11 -0.17 -1.51
CA ALA A 509 9.48 0.30 -1.36
C ALA A 509 10.54 -0.78 -1.67
N LEU A 510 10.34 -2.02 -1.24
CA LEU A 510 11.27 -3.13 -1.52
C LEU A 510 11.18 -3.58 -2.99
N VAL A 511 9.97 -3.52 -3.57
CA VAL A 511 9.78 -3.76 -5.02
C VAL A 511 10.50 -2.68 -5.85
N LEU A 512 10.39 -1.41 -5.47
CA LEU A 512 11.12 -0.32 -6.11
C LEU A 512 12.64 -0.51 -5.97
N GLY A 513 13.11 -0.85 -4.76
CA GLY A 513 14.53 -1.11 -4.50
C GLY A 513 15.07 -2.25 -5.36
N SER A 514 14.34 -3.38 -5.46
CA SER A 514 14.75 -4.51 -6.31
C SER A 514 14.70 -4.16 -7.81
N LEU A 515 13.70 -3.40 -8.28
CA LEU A 515 13.65 -2.90 -9.66
C LEU A 515 14.87 -2.03 -9.99
N LEU A 516 15.26 -1.13 -9.08
CA LEU A 516 16.43 -0.28 -9.22
C LEU A 516 17.72 -1.09 -9.25
N ILE A 517 17.92 -1.99 -8.29
CA ILE A 517 19.12 -2.85 -8.21
C ILE A 517 19.28 -3.64 -9.52
N VAL A 518 18.22 -4.31 -9.97
CA VAL A 518 18.28 -5.15 -11.17
C VAL A 518 18.44 -4.31 -12.42
N GLY A 519 17.73 -3.19 -12.55
CA GLY A 519 17.87 -2.27 -13.67
C GLY A 519 19.31 -1.76 -13.80
N LEU A 520 19.90 -1.29 -12.69
CA LEU A 520 21.26 -0.76 -12.67
C LEU A 520 22.31 -1.83 -12.94
N ILE A 521 22.14 -3.05 -12.42
CA ILE A 521 23.02 -4.18 -12.74
C ILE A 521 22.98 -4.47 -14.24
N VAL A 522 21.77 -4.49 -14.84
CA VAL A 522 21.60 -4.79 -16.26
C VAL A 522 22.19 -3.69 -17.15
N ASP A 523 21.91 -2.43 -16.84
CA ASP A 523 22.40 -1.29 -17.63
C ASP A 523 23.91 -1.06 -17.42
N GLY A 524 24.46 -1.42 -16.27
CA GLY A 524 25.87 -1.26 -15.91
C GLY A 524 26.79 -2.38 -16.41
N TRP A 525 26.28 -3.59 -16.59
CA TRP A 525 27.07 -4.79 -16.91
C TRP A 525 28.02 -4.64 -18.12
N PRO A 526 27.60 -4.06 -19.27
CA PRO A 526 28.48 -3.95 -20.43
C PRO A 526 29.75 -3.14 -20.16
N ARG A 527 29.69 -2.19 -19.23
CA ARG A 527 30.85 -1.36 -18.84
C ARG A 527 31.85 -2.13 -18.00
N PHE A 528 31.36 -3.03 -17.15
CA PHE A 528 32.23 -3.89 -16.33
C PHE A 528 32.91 -4.96 -17.19
N ALA A 529 32.18 -5.58 -18.13
CA ALA A 529 32.74 -6.57 -19.04
C ALA A 529 33.89 -6.00 -19.89
N LYS A 530 33.73 -4.81 -20.48
CA LYS A 530 34.79 -4.17 -21.29
C LYS A 530 36.07 -3.83 -20.51
N ARG A 531 35.99 -3.61 -19.19
CA ARG A 531 37.18 -3.34 -18.36
C ARG A 531 37.93 -4.62 -17.96
N ALA A 532 37.27 -5.77 -18.01
CA ALA A 532 37.83 -7.04 -17.58
C ALA A 532 38.69 -7.73 -18.66
N ASP A 533 38.67 -7.24 -19.90
CA ASP A 533 39.54 -7.70 -20.99
C ASP A 533 40.68 -6.69 -21.24
N PRO A 534 41.77 -6.70 -20.44
CA PRO A 534 42.92 -5.81 -20.66
C PRO A 534 43.77 -6.20 -21.88
N VAL A 535 43.51 -7.35 -22.51
CA VAL A 535 44.36 -7.92 -23.58
C VAL A 535 43.94 -7.41 -24.98
N ALA A 536 42.88 -6.62 -25.09
CA ALA A 536 42.38 -6.07 -26.36
C ALA A 536 42.60 -4.55 -26.52
N ALA A 537 43.43 -3.94 -25.67
CA ALA A 537 43.74 -2.51 -25.70
C ALA A 537 45.19 -2.23 -26.11
#